data_AF-A0A6L8N7S1-F1
#
_entry.id   AF-A0A6L8N7S1-F1
#
_cell.length_a   1.000
_cell.length_b   1.000
_cell.length_c   1.000
_cell.angle_alpha   90.00
_cell.angle_beta   90.00
_cell.angle_gamma   90.00
#
_symmetry.space_group_name_H-M   'P 1'
#
loop_
_entity.id
_entity.type
_entity.pdbx_description
1 polymer ?
#
loop_
_entity_poly.entity_id
_entity_poly.type
_entity_poly.pdbx_seq_one_letter_code
_entity_poly.pdbx_strand_id
1 'polypeptide(L)'
;MGIGITHEHQELARSVRGWLTRAVPPGDVRKLLDAPRTDDPPGRPAHWDAAAAQGLLGIHLPERYGGGGGTLLELAVALEETGAALLPGPYPGHALAAEVLRRTAHHDLVAALADGRRVAAAAFGPGGLTAVRDADG
;
A
#
# COMPACT_ATOMS: atom_id res chain seq x y z
N MET A 1 9.00 20.12 -21.70
CA MET A 1 7.83 20.55 -20.92
C MET A 1 7.45 19.37 -20.04
N GLY A 2 8.04 19.29 -18.85
CA GLY A 2 7.85 18.15 -17.96
C GLY A 2 6.56 18.31 -17.17
N ILE A 3 5.79 17.24 -17.08
CA ILE A 3 4.66 17.10 -16.16
C ILE A 3 5.11 17.57 -14.77
N GLY A 4 4.28 18.34 -14.05
CA GLY A 4 4.65 19.09 -12.84
C GLY A 4 5.12 18.25 -11.64
N ILE A 5 6.36 17.74 -11.71
CA ILE A 5 7.05 17.06 -10.61
C ILE A 5 7.95 18.07 -9.91
N THR A 6 7.69 18.31 -8.62
CA THR A 6 8.49 19.19 -7.77
C THR A 6 9.80 18.50 -7.33
N HIS A 7 10.71 19.27 -6.76
CA HIS A 7 11.91 18.69 -6.14
C HIS A 7 11.55 17.71 -5.02
N GLU A 8 10.57 18.05 -4.19
CA GLU A 8 10.07 17.19 -3.09
C GLU A 8 9.53 15.86 -3.61
N HIS A 9 8.80 15.84 -4.73
CA HIS A 9 8.37 14.59 -5.37
C HIS A 9 9.57 13.73 -5.83
N GLN A 10 10.63 14.35 -6.35
CA GLN A 10 11.84 13.61 -6.75
C GLN A 10 12.59 13.03 -5.54
N GLU A 11 12.62 13.76 -4.43
CA GLU A 11 13.21 13.29 -3.18
C GLU A 11 12.40 12.14 -2.57
N LEU A 12 11.08 12.26 -2.55
CA LEU A 12 10.17 11.19 -2.15
C LEU A 12 10.40 9.94 -3.00
N ALA A 13 10.41 10.07 -4.33
CA ALA A 13 10.65 8.96 -5.25
C ALA A 13 11.98 8.25 -4.93
N ARG A 14 13.06 9.02 -4.71
CA ARG A 14 14.37 8.49 -4.34
C ARG A 14 14.34 7.76 -3.00
N SER A 15 13.61 8.29 -2.02
CA SER A 15 13.45 7.68 -0.70
C SER A 15 12.70 6.34 -0.79
N VAL A 16 11.54 6.33 -1.47
CA VAL A 16 10.71 5.13 -1.67
C VAL A 16 11.50 4.05 -2.41
N ARG A 17 12.19 4.41 -3.49
CA ARG A 17 13.07 3.49 -4.25
C ARG A 17 14.18 2.93 -3.36
N GLY A 18 14.83 3.79 -2.58
CA GLY A 18 15.88 3.40 -1.65
C GLY A 18 15.37 2.39 -0.62
N TRP A 19 14.17 2.58 -0.08
CA TRP A 19 13.56 1.62 0.82
C TRP A 19 13.20 0.31 0.11
N LEU A 20 12.59 0.36 -1.08
CA LEU A 20 12.19 -0.81 -1.86
C LEU A 20 13.37 -1.75 -2.17
N THR A 21 14.52 -1.19 -2.54
CA THR A 21 15.72 -2.01 -2.83
C THR A 21 16.21 -2.83 -1.63
N ARG A 22 15.91 -2.40 -0.40
CA ARG A 22 16.25 -3.13 0.83
C ARG A 22 15.13 -4.04 1.31
N ALA A 23 13.89 -3.56 1.27
CA ALA A 23 12.73 -4.27 1.80
C ALA A 23 12.25 -5.39 0.88
N VAL A 24 12.39 -5.21 -0.44
CA VAL A 24 11.93 -6.16 -1.46
C VAL A 24 12.95 -6.26 -2.59
N PRO A 25 14.07 -6.97 -2.37
CA PRO A 25 15.08 -7.18 -3.39
C PRO A 25 14.48 -7.90 -4.63
N PRO A 26 14.91 -7.56 -5.86
CA PRO A 26 14.36 -8.17 -7.08
C PRO A 26 14.41 -9.70 -7.13
N GLY A 27 15.44 -10.30 -6.51
CA GLY A 27 15.55 -11.75 -6.40
C GLY A 27 14.41 -12.39 -5.60
N ASP A 28 13.88 -11.70 -4.59
CA ASP A 28 12.78 -12.22 -3.78
C ASP A 28 11.43 -12.08 -4.50
N VAL A 29 11.24 -11.00 -5.27
CA VAL A 29 10.08 -10.88 -6.19
C VAL A 29 10.06 -12.05 -7.17
N ARG A 30 11.23 -12.41 -7.74
CA ARG A 30 11.31 -13.51 -8.69
C ARG A 30 10.98 -14.86 -8.03
N LYS A 31 11.48 -15.12 -6.83
CA LYS A 31 11.15 -16.34 -6.07
C LYS A 31 9.65 -16.47 -5.83
N LEU A 32 8.94 -15.37 -5.55
CA LEU A 32 7.48 -15.40 -5.38
C LEU A 32 6.74 -15.76 -6.66
N LEU A 33 7.25 -15.35 -7.83
CA LEU A 33 6.68 -15.75 -9.12
C LEU A 33 6.94 -17.22 -9.48
N ASP A 34 8.10 -17.74 -9.06
CA ASP A 34 8.51 -19.12 -9.32
C ASP A 34 7.96 -20.11 -8.28
N ALA A 35 7.39 -19.62 -7.17
CA ALA A 35 6.83 -20.46 -6.12
C ALA A 35 5.62 -21.27 -6.63
N PRO A 36 5.47 -22.54 -6.22
CA PRO A 36 4.27 -23.32 -6.52
C PRO A 36 3.03 -22.60 -5.99
N ARG A 37 1.96 -22.60 -6.79
CA ARG A 37 0.66 -22.12 -6.31
C ARG A 37 0.17 -23.04 -5.20
N THR A 38 -0.21 -22.43 -4.09
CA THR A 38 -0.90 -23.08 -2.97
C THR A 38 -2.37 -22.68 -2.97
N ASP A 39 -3.23 -23.57 -2.48
CA ASP A 39 -4.65 -23.23 -2.23
C ASP A 39 -4.81 -22.37 -0.97
N ASP A 40 -3.77 -22.27 -0.14
CA ASP A 40 -3.75 -21.40 1.02
C ASP A 40 -3.81 -19.93 0.59
N PRO A 41 -4.70 -19.11 1.18
CA PRO A 41 -4.74 -17.69 0.90
C PRO A 41 -3.40 -17.05 1.30
N PRO A 42 -2.81 -16.22 0.43
CA PRO A 42 -1.56 -15.56 0.76
C PRO A 42 -1.77 -14.65 1.98
N GLY A 43 -0.96 -14.87 3.01
CA GLY A 43 -0.95 -14.02 4.19
C GLY A 43 -0.46 -12.60 3.88
N ARG A 44 -0.48 -11.75 4.92
CA ARG A 44 0.06 -10.40 4.87
C ARG A 44 1.53 -10.42 4.41
N PRO A 45 1.96 -9.56 3.44
CA PRO A 45 3.33 -9.56 2.96
C PRO A 45 4.36 -9.27 4.07
N ALA A 46 5.53 -9.89 4.00
CA ALA A 46 6.57 -9.73 5.03
C ALA A 46 7.06 -8.28 5.21
N HIS A 47 7.03 -7.46 4.14
CA HIS A 47 7.44 -6.06 4.20
C HIS A 47 6.35 -5.12 4.75
N TRP A 48 5.14 -5.62 5.04
CA TRP A 48 3.98 -4.78 5.32
C TRP A 48 4.16 -3.88 6.55
N ASP A 49 4.63 -4.46 7.66
CA ASP A 49 4.88 -3.69 8.89
C ASP A 49 6.00 -2.67 8.69
N ALA A 50 7.01 -3.00 7.88
CA ALA A 50 8.06 -2.06 7.52
C ALA A 50 7.53 -0.92 6.62
N ALA A 51 6.61 -1.20 5.71
CA ALA A 51 5.95 -0.19 4.87
C ALA A 51 5.08 0.76 5.73
N ALA A 52 4.36 0.22 6.70
CA ALA A 52 3.61 1.00 7.69
C ALA A 52 4.53 1.91 8.51
N ALA A 53 5.65 1.38 9.00
CA ALA A 53 6.63 2.15 9.76
C ALA A 53 7.31 3.27 8.94
N GLN A 54 7.36 3.15 7.61
CA GLN A 54 7.80 4.23 6.72
C GLN A 54 6.68 5.24 6.38
N GLY A 55 5.46 5.03 6.88
CA GLY A 55 4.29 5.86 6.54
C GLY A 55 3.75 5.63 5.13
N LEU A 56 4.22 4.62 4.40
CA LEU A 56 3.83 4.40 3.00
C LEU A 56 2.36 4.02 2.84
N LEU A 57 1.80 3.30 3.81
CA LEU A 57 0.39 2.86 3.78
C LEU A 57 -0.59 4.03 3.96
N GLY A 58 -0.17 5.07 4.66
CA GLY A 58 -0.97 6.26 4.96
C GLY A 58 -0.45 7.56 4.37
N ILE A 59 0.44 7.53 3.37
CA ILE A 59 1.20 8.70 2.90
C ILE A 59 0.33 9.91 2.52
N HIS A 60 -0.84 9.69 1.92
CA HIS A 60 -1.80 10.72 1.50
C HIS A 60 -2.93 10.96 2.52
N LEU A 61 -2.95 10.19 3.60
CA LEU A 61 -3.98 10.33 4.63
C LEU A 61 -3.57 11.48 5.57
N PRO A 62 -4.53 12.29 6.04
CA PRO A 62 -4.28 13.27 7.07
C PRO A 62 -3.69 12.66 8.34
N GLU A 63 -2.93 13.48 9.05
CA GLU A 63 -2.23 13.16 10.28
C GLU A 63 -3.17 12.76 11.42
N ARG A 64 -4.43 13.24 11.40
CA ARG A 64 -5.47 12.81 12.37
C ARG A 64 -5.79 11.31 12.30
N TYR A 65 -5.41 10.63 11.22
CA TYR A 65 -5.54 9.19 11.07
C TYR A 65 -4.19 8.46 11.26
N GLY A 66 -3.14 9.16 11.71
CA GLY A 66 -1.77 8.64 11.72
C GLY A 66 -1.13 8.56 10.34
N GLY A 67 -1.68 9.27 9.35
CA GLY A 67 -1.14 9.34 7.99
C GLY A 67 0.00 10.34 7.83
N GLY A 68 0.58 10.37 6.63
CA GLY A 68 1.74 11.20 6.28
C GLY A 68 1.43 12.65 5.93
N GLY A 69 0.15 13.06 5.87
CA GLY A 69 -0.25 14.44 5.55
C GLY A 69 -0.08 14.85 4.08
N GLY A 70 0.41 13.94 3.23
CA GLY A 70 0.57 14.17 1.80
C GLY A 70 -0.75 14.23 1.04
N THR A 71 -0.65 14.46 -0.26
CA THR A 71 -1.78 14.49 -1.18
C THR A 71 -1.79 13.24 -2.07
N LEU A 72 -2.73 13.20 -3.01
CA LEU A 72 -2.75 12.15 -4.02
C LEU A 72 -1.52 12.19 -4.95
N LEU A 73 -0.79 13.31 -5.02
CA LEU A 73 0.45 13.41 -5.78
C LEU A 73 1.58 12.62 -5.11
N GLU A 74 1.75 12.76 -3.80
CA GLU A 74 2.71 11.95 -3.02
C GLU A 74 2.37 10.46 -3.09
N LEU A 75 1.07 10.11 -3.04
CA LEU A 75 0.65 8.73 -3.28
C LEU A 75 0.98 8.27 -4.70
N ALA A 76 0.77 9.09 -5.73
CA ALA A 76 1.08 8.74 -7.11
C ALA A 76 2.59 8.45 -7.28
N VAL A 77 3.46 9.26 -6.67
CA VAL A 77 4.91 9.03 -6.63
C VAL A 77 5.24 7.68 -5.97
N ALA A 78 4.64 7.39 -4.82
CA ALA A 78 4.85 6.10 -4.14
C ALA A 78 4.34 4.91 -4.97
N LEU A 79 3.18 5.05 -5.63
CA LEU A 79 2.62 4.02 -6.51
C LEU A 79 3.49 3.78 -7.75
N GLU A 80 4.08 4.83 -8.32
CA GLU A 80 5.00 4.70 -9.46
C GLU A 80 6.24 3.88 -9.08
N GLU A 81 6.89 4.22 -7.96
CA GLU A 81 8.09 3.51 -7.51
C GLU A 81 7.79 2.07 -7.06
N THR A 82 6.69 1.85 -6.34
CA THR A 82 6.27 0.49 -5.93
C THR A 82 5.86 -0.36 -7.13
N GLY A 83 5.22 0.24 -8.14
CA GLY A 83 4.92 -0.41 -9.42
C GLY A 83 6.19 -0.77 -10.20
N ALA A 84 7.14 0.15 -10.31
CA ALA A 84 8.43 -0.09 -10.96
C ALA A 84 9.24 -1.21 -10.28
N ALA A 85 9.14 -1.33 -8.96
CA ALA A 85 9.76 -2.41 -8.19
C ALA A 85 8.96 -3.72 -8.17
N LEU A 86 7.77 -3.76 -8.79
CA LEU A 86 6.84 -4.90 -8.74
C LEU A 86 6.54 -5.35 -7.30
N LEU A 87 6.26 -4.39 -6.41
CA LEU A 87 5.99 -4.65 -5.00
C LEU A 87 4.89 -5.72 -4.83
N PRO A 88 5.18 -6.88 -4.23
CA PRO A 88 4.18 -7.93 -4.04
C PRO A 88 3.09 -7.49 -3.06
N GLY A 89 1.85 -7.90 -3.32
CA GLY A 89 0.75 -7.71 -2.37
C GLY A 89 -0.17 -6.52 -2.70
N PRO A 90 -0.99 -6.09 -1.73
CA PRO A 90 -2.22 -5.35 -2.02
C PRO A 90 -2.05 -3.83 -2.06
N TYR A 91 -0.82 -3.29 -2.14
CA TYR A 91 -0.56 -1.87 -1.89
C TYR A 91 -1.47 -0.89 -2.67
N PRO A 92 -1.67 -1.02 -4.00
CA PRO A 92 -2.57 -0.12 -4.74
C PRO A 92 -4.03 -0.24 -4.32
N GLY A 93 -4.53 -1.47 -4.14
CA GLY A 93 -5.90 -1.74 -3.70
C GLY A 93 -6.17 -1.26 -2.28
N HIS A 94 -5.18 -1.40 -1.41
CA HIS A 94 -5.19 -0.90 -0.03
C HIS A 94 -5.22 0.62 0.01
N ALA A 95 -4.34 1.30 -0.74
CA ALA A 95 -4.31 2.76 -0.79
C ALA A 95 -5.63 3.34 -1.33
N LEU A 96 -6.21 2.71 -2.36
CA LEU A 96 -7.51 3.09 -2.87
C LEU A 96 -8.62 2.92 -1.82
N ALA A 97 -8.67 1.77 -1.16
CA ALA A 97 -9.67 1.51 -0.12
C ALA A 97 -9.55 2.50 1.03
N ALA A 98 -8.33 2.84 1.44
CA ALA A 98 -8.06 3.85 2.45
C ALA A 98 -8.57 5.24 2.05
N GLU A 99 -8.29 5.70 0.83
CA GLU A 99 -8.78 7.00 0.32
C GLU A 99 -10.32 7.03 0.23
N VAL A 100 -10.96 5.94 -0.19
CA VAL A 100 -12.42 5.86 -0.22
C VAL A 100 -13.00 5.93 1.19
N LEU A 101 -12.48 5.14 2.13
CA LEU A 101 -12.93 5.11 3.52
C LEU A 101 -12.69 6.43 4.24
N ARG A 102 -11.63 7.16 3.89
CA ARG A 102 -11.31 8.48 4.45
C ARG A 102 -12.42 9.51 4.27
N ARG A 103 -13.24 9.34 3.23
CA ARG A 103 -14.39 10.19 2.89
C ARG A 103 -15.66 9.80 3.64
N THR A 104 -15.59 8.77 4.48
CA THR A 104 -16.69 8.27 5.31
C THR A 104 -16.44 8.58 6.79
N ALA A 105 -17.37 8.21 7.67
CA ALA A 105 -17.24 8.39 9.12
C ALA A 105 -16.43 7.29 9.85
N HIS A 106 -15.81 6.35 9.12
CA HIS A 106 -15.09 5.21 9.70
C HIS A 106 -13.64 5.53 10.10
N HIS A 107 -13.44 6.53 10.95
CA HIS A 107 -12.11 7.04 11.33
C HIS A 107 -11.15 5.97 11.88
N ASP A 108 -11.65 5.07 12.74
CA ASP A 108 -10.83 4.00 13.34
C ASP A 108 -10.33 3.00 12.30
N LEU A 109 -11.15 2.71 11.28
CA LEU A 109 -10.74 1.85 10.16
C LEU A 109 -9.67 2.54 9.32
N VAL A 110 -9.84 3.84 9.04
CA VAL A 110 -8.83 4.60 8.28
C VAL A 110 -7.49 4.62 9.03
N ALA A 111 -7.50 4.81 10.35
CA ALA A 111 -6.30 4.74 11.17
C ALA A 111 -5.66 3.35 11.17
N ALA A 112 -6.47 2.28 11.25
CA ALA A 112 -5.98 0.89 11.18
C ALA A 112 -5.42 0.51 9.80
N LEU A 113 -5.83 1.19 8.74
CA LEU A 113 -5.22 1.04 7.42
C LEU A 113 -3.90 1.82 7.33
N ALA A 114 -3.86 3.05 7.85
CA ALA A 114 -2.66 3.89 7.86
C ALA A 114 -1.48 3.23 8.59
N ASP A 115 -1.73 2.58 9.72
CA ASP A 115 -0.72 1.89 10.54
C ASP A 115 -0.51 0.42 10.18
N GLY A 116 -1.22 -0.11 9.18
CA GLY A 116 -1.06 -1.45 8.67
C GLY A 116 -1.64 -2.58 9.52
N ARG A 117 -2.37 -2.29 10.62
CA ARG A 117 -3.11 -3.30 11.41
C ARG A 117 -4.21 -4.01 10.62
N ARG A 118 -4.72 -3.36 9.57
CA ARG A 118 -5.70 -3.92 8.64
C ARG A 118 -5.20 -3.79 7.21
N VAL A 119 -5.62 -4.75 6.38
CA VAL A 119 -5.45 -4.72 4.92
C VAL A 119 -6.83 -4.57 4.31
N ALA A 120 -6.95 -3.79 3.24
CA ALA A 120 -8.22 -3.56 2.57
C ALA A 120 -8.04 -3.63 1.05
N ALA A 121 -9.15 -3.88 0.38
CA ALA A 121 -9.27 -3.83 -1.07
C ALA A 121 -10.63 -3.22 -1.42
N ALA A 122 -10.76 -2.69 -2.64
CA ALA A 122 -12.03 -2.20 -3.17
C ALA A 122 -12.59 -3.19 -4.19
N ALA A 123 -13.87 -3.52 -4.07
CA ALA A 123 -14.62 -4.29 -5.05
C ALA A 123 -15.53 -3.35 -5.84
N PHE A 124 -15.37 -3.29 -7.16
CA PHE A 124 -16.17 -2.41 -8.02
C PHE A 124 -17.48 -3.03 -8.51
N GLY A 125 -17.68 -4.33 -8.25
CA GLY A 125 -18.87 -5.06 -8.64
C GLY A 125 -19.04 -6.35 -7.83
N PRO A 126 -20.25 -6.94 -7.86
CA PRO A 126 -20.53 -8.20 -7.18
C PRO A 126 -19.80 -9.37 -7.85
N GLY A 127 -19.59 -10.45 -7.08
CA GLY A 127 -19.06 -11.73 -7.59
C GLY A 127 -17.56 -11.77 -7.86
N GLY A 128 -16.83 -10.66 -7.71
CA GLY A 128 -15.38 -10.59 -7.93
C GLY A 128 -14.52 -10.97 -6.72
N LEU A 129 -15.11 -11.09 -5.53
CA LEU A 129 -14.41 -11.39 -4.29
C LEU A 129 -15.24 -12.35 -3.42
N THR A 130 -14.56 -13.28 -2.76
CA THR A 130 -15.12 -14.11 -1.69
C THR A 130 -14.52 -13.63 -0.38
N ALA A 131 -15.37 -13.22 0.57
CA ALA A 131 -14.94 -12.92 1.93
C ALA A 131 -15.22 -14.13 2.83
N VAL A 132 -14.22 -14.54 3.60
CA VAL A 132 -14.36 -15.55 4.65
C VAL A 132 -14.16 -14.82 5.98
N ARG A 133 -15.15 -14.91 6.87
CA ARG A 133 -15.04 -14.36 8.23
C ARG A 133 -14.11 -15.26 9.04
N ASP A 134 -13.10 -14.68 9.66
CA ASP A 134 -12.23 -15.39 10.60
C ASP A 134 -12.62 -15.04 12.06
N ALA A 135 -11.80 -15.45 13.02
CA ALA A 135 -12.06 -15.20 14.44
C ALA A 135 -11.98 -13.70 14.82
N ASP A 136 -11.25 -12.91 14.03
CA ASP A 136 -11.00 -11.48 14.24
C ASP A 136 -11.92 -10.56 13.42
N GLY A 137 -12.73 -11.13 12.52
CA GLY A 137 -13.83 -10.41 11.87
C GLY A 137 -14.05 -10.77 10.41
#